data_AF-A0A2A4YYA0-F1
#
_entry.id   AF-A0A2A4YYA0-F1
#
_cell.length_a   1.000
_cell.length_b   1.000
_cell.length_c   1.000
_cell.angle_alpha   90.00
_cell.angle_beta   90.00
_cell.angle_gamma   90.00
#
_symmetry.space_group_name_H-M   'P 1'
#
loop_
_entity.id
_entity.type
_entity.pdbx_description
1 polymer ?
#
loop_
_entity_poly.entity_id
_entity_poly.type
_entity_poly.pdbx_seq_one_letter_code
_entity_poly.pdbx_strand_id
1 'polypeptide(L)'
;MTHCKKTNCIFYCITILANLIMIIVTLFIVANAYGGEARMALILLIPPILSIIALRKGGDKEERALKSRIRKANLRKELDDLKTFDKTE
;
A
#
# COMPACT_ATOMS: atom_id res chain seq x y z
N MET A 1 -6.42 -8.55 -7.54
CA MET A 1 -5.32 -8.76 -6.58
C MET A 1 -4.30 -9.69 -7.23
N THR A 2 -3.78 -9.31 -8.41
CA THR A 2 -3.07 -10.19 -9.33
C THR A 2 -2.07 -9.34 -10.13
N HIS A 3 -0.86 -9.88 -10.31
CA HIS A 3 0.39 -9.23 -10.78
C HIS A 3 1.18 -8.43 -9.75
N CYS A 4 1.53 -9.06 -8.64
CA CYS A 4 2.77 -8.70 -7.95
C CYS A 4 3.91 -9.52 -8.57
N LYS A 5 4.93 -8.88 -9.16
CA LYS A 5 6.17 -9.57 -9.57
C LYS A 5 6.75 -10.25 -8.32
N LYS A 6 7.12 -11.54 -8.42
CA LYS A 6 7.52 -12.41 -7.30
C LYS A 6 8.54 -11.76 -6.36
N THR A 7 9.49 -11.00 -6.92
CA THR A 7 10.48 -10.21 -6.18
C THR A 7 9.86 -9.08 -5.35
N ASN A 8 9.00 -8.26 -5.95
CA ASN A 8 8.30 -7.17 -5.25
C ASN A 8 7.38 -7.69 -4.14
N CYS A 9 6.83 -8.90 -4.31
CA CYS A 9 6.00 -9.55 -3.29
C CYS A 9 6.83 -10.00 -2.07
N ILE A 10 8.04 -10.52 -2.29
CA ILE A 10 8.96 -10.91 -1.21
C ILE A 10 9.42 -9.67 -0.44
N PHE A 11 9.84 -8.61 -1.15
CA PHE A 11 10.21 -7.34 -0.50
C PHE A 11 9.05 -6.75 0.30
N TYR A 12 7.83 -6.78 -0.24
CA TYR A 12 6.63 -6.35 0.46
C TYR A 12 6.41 -7.14 1.76
N CYS A 13 6.48 -8.47 1.71
CA CYS A 13 6.34 -9.33 2.89
C CYS A 13 7.44 -9.06 3.93
N ILE A 14 8.70 -8.91 3.51
CA ILE A 14 9.82 -8.59 4.40
C ILE A 14 9.61 -7.23 5.06
N THR A 15 9.19 -6.20 4.32
CA THR A 15 8.92 -4.88 4.89
C THR A 15 7.76 -4.89 5.87
N ILE A 16 6.71 -5.68 5.63
CA ILE A 16 5.62 -5.84 6.61
C ILE A 16 6.14 -6.53 7.88
N LEU A 17 6.91 -7.60 7.72
CA LEU A 17 7.48 -8.35 8.85
C LEU A 17 8.38 -7.45 9.71
N ALA A 18 9.26 -6.67 9.08
CA ALA A 18 10.15 -5.74 9.76
C ALA A 18 9.37 -4.65 10.53
N ASN A 19 8.34 -4.08 9.92
CA ASN A 19 7.48 -3.09 10.59
C ASN A 19 6.70 -3.69 11.77
N LEU A 20 6.21 -4.93 11.65
CA LEU A 20 5.55 -5.64 12.75
C LEU A 20 6.50 -5.89 13.93
N ILE A 21 7.73 -6.35 13.65
CA ILE A 21 8.75 -6.54 14.68
C ILE A 21 9.04 -5.21 15.39
N MET A 22 9.23 -4.13 14.64
CA MET A 22 9.48 -2.80 15.21
C MET A 22 8.35 -2.35 16.14
N ILE A 23 7.09 -2.56 15.76
CA ILE A 23 5.92 -2.23 16.59
C ILE A 23 5.91 -3.06 17.88
N ILE A 24 6.16 -4.36 17.79
CA ILE A 24 6.21 -5.25 18.95
C ILE A 24 7.31 -4.82 19.93
N VAL A 25 8.50 -4.51 19.42
CA VAL A 25 9.61 -4.03 20.25
C VAL A 25 9.29 -2.69 20.90
N THR A 26 8.67 -1.75 20.17
CA THR A 26 8.26 -0.46 20.75
C THR A 26 7.22 -0.64 21.84
N LEU A 27 6.22 -1.49 21.64
CA LEU A 27 5.22 -1.80 22.66
C LEU A 27 5.83 -2.47 23.89
N PHE A 28 6.83 -3.35 23.71
CA PHE A 28 7.58 -3.95 24.81
C PHE A 28 8.36 -2.89 25.60
N ILE A 29 9.01 -1.95 24.93
CA ILE A 29 9.72 -0.84 25.58
C ILE A 29 8.72 0.04 26.34
N VAL A 30 7.60 0.41 25.73
CA VAL A 30 6.54 1.21 26.38
C VAL A 30 6.00 0.51 27.63
N ALA A 31 5.79 -0.81 27.57
CA ALA A 31 5.27 -1.59 28.70
C ALA A 31 6.25 -1.67 29.88
N ASN A 32 7.56 -1.55 29.61
CA ASN A 32 8.60 -1.58 30.65
C ASN A 32 9.13 -0.18 31.03
N ALA A 33 8.73 0.87 30.30
CA ALA A 33 9.15 2.24 30.55
C ALA A 33 8.26 2.91 31.60
N TYR A 34 8.89 3.60 32.56
CA TYR A 34 8.19 4.36 33.58
C TYR A 34 8.32 5.87 33.34
N GLY A 35 7.25 6.62 33.56
CA GLY A 35 7.25 8.09 33.49
C GLY A 35 7.38 8.66 32.06
N GLY A 36 8.24 9.67 31.89
CA GLY A 36 8.36 10.44 30.63
C GLY A 36 8.90 9.65 29.44
N GLU A 37 9.61 8.55 29.70
CA GLU A 37 10.21 7.72 28.66
C GLU A 37 9.17 6.96 27.83
N ALA A 38 8.03 6.60 28.43
CA ALA A 38 6.92 5.97 27.72
C ALA A 38 6.35 6.89 26.62
N ARG A 39 6.36 8.22 26.84
CA ARG A 39 5.91 9.19 25.83
C ARG A 39 6.89 9.32 24.67
N MET A 40 8.19 9.23 24.94
CA MET A 40 9.21 9.24 23.88
C MET A 40 9.17 7.94 23.08
N ALA A 41 8.92 6.80 23.73
CA ALA A 41 8.76 5.51 23.06
C ALA A 41 7.54 5.45 22.12
N LEU A 42 6.49 6.25 22.36
CA LEU A 42 5.36 6.38 21.42
C LEU A 42 5.75 7.07 20.11
N ILE A 43 6.74 7.95 20.10
CA ILE A 43 7.21 8.63 18.88
C ILE A 43 7.88 7.62 17.94
N LEU A 44 8.55 6.60 18.48
CA LEU A 44 9.16 5.51 17.71
C LEU A 44 8.13 4.65 16.96
N LEU A 45 6.85 4.77 17.30
CA LEU A 45 5.74 4.09 16.60
C LEU A 45 5.30 4.83 15.32
N ILE A 46 5.68 6.10 15.14
CA ILE A 46 5.30 6.91 13.96
C ILE A 46 5.89 6.35 12.65
N PRO A 47 7.21 6.06 12.55
CA PRO A 47 7.80 5.54 11.31
C PRO A 47 7.16 4.24 10.79
N PRO A 48 6.94 3.18 11.61
CA PRO A 48 6.36 1.95 11.10
C PRO A 48 4.89 2.11 10.69
N ILE A 49 4.12 2.97 11.37
CA ILE A 49 2.75 3.29 10.95
C ILE A 49 2.75 3.97 9.58
N LEU A 50 3.62 4.97 9.38
CA LEU A 50 3.75 5.66 8.09
C LEU A 50 4.21 4.71 6.98
N SER A 51 5.13 3.80 7.29
CA SER A 51 5.58 2.77 6.34
C SER A 51 4.43 1.86 5.90
N ILE A 52 3.56 1.42 6.82
CA ILE A 52 2.39 0.59 6.50
C ILE A 52 1.39 1.38 5.65
N ILE A 53 1.15 2.64 5.96
CA ILE A 53 0.26 3.51 5.18
C ILE A 53 0.81 3.72 3.76
N ALA A 54 2.12 3.93 3.62
CA ALA A 54 2.79 4.07 2.33
C ALA A 54 2.67 2.79 1.49
N LEU A 55 2.90 1.62 2.12
CA LEU A 55 2.72 0.31 1.49
C LEU A 55 1.27 0.10 1.01
N ARG A 56 0.27 0.48 1.81
CA ARG A 56 -1.16 0.33 1.46
C ARG A 56 -1.63 1.28 0.36
N LYS A 57 -1.13 2.52 0.37
CA LYS A 57 -1.47 3.49 -0.68
C LYS A 57 -0.81 3.13 -2.03
N GLY A 58 0.22 2.28 -2.04
CA GLY A 58 0.95 1.90 -3.26
C GLY A 58 1.82 3.06 -3.78
N GLY A 59 2.56 2.79 -4.87
CA GLY A 59 3.52 3.70 -5.51
C GLY A 59 2.99 5.10 -5.84
N ASP A 60 3.86 5.92 -6.42
CA ASP A 60 3.68 7.35 -6.60
C ASP A 60 2.26 7.73 -7.09
N LYS A 61 1.79 8.89 -6.62
CA LYS A 61 0.48 9.45 -7.04
C LYS A 61 0.32 9.44 -8.55
N GLU A 62 1.42 9.65 -9.28
CA GLU A 62 1.48 9.66 -10.73
C GLU A 62 1.23 8.27 -11.34
N GLU A 63 1.79 7.21 -10.76
CA GLU A 63 1.59 5.84 -11.21
C GLU A 63 0.12 5.42 -11.05
N ARG A 64 -0.51 5.85 -9.95
CA ARG A 64 -1.95 5.65 -9.70
C ARG A 64 -2.83 6.43 -10.67
N ALA A 65 -2.49 7.69 -10.96
CA ALA A 65 -3.20 8.50 -11.93
C ALA A 65 -3.10 7.93 -13.35
N LEU A 66 -1.91 7.44 -13.74
CA LEU A 66 -1.67 6.83 -15.03
C LEU A 66 -2.48 5.53 -15.19
N LYS A 67 -2.51 4.67 -14.17
CA LYS A 67 -3.28 3.42 -14.18
C LYS A 67 -4.79 3.66 -14.30
N SER A 68 -5.31 4.71 -13.65
CA SER A 68 -6.69 5.17 -13.80
C SER A 68 -7.01 5.58 -15.24
N ARG A 69 -6.13 6.38 -15.87
CA ARG A 69 -6.28 6.84 -17.25
C ARG A 69 -6.26 5.69 -18.25
N ILE A 70 -5.31 4.76 -18.10
CA ILE A 70 -5.22 3.56 -18.96
C ILE A 70 -6.48 2.71 -18.83
N ARG A 71 -6.96 2.47 -17.60
CA ARG A 71 -8.19 1.70 -17.37
C ARG A 71 -9.40 2.37 -18.03
N LYS A 72 -9.52 3.70 -17.91
CA LYS A 72 -10.60 4.46 -18.56
C LYS A 72 -10.51 4.38 -20.09
N ALA A 73 -9.30 4.41 -20.65
CA ALA A 73 -9.09 4.25 -22.08
C ALA A 73 -9.48 2.85 -22.59
N ASN A 74 -9.13 1.78 -21.86
CA ASN A 74 -9.53 0.43 -22.22
C ASN A 74 -11.05 0.22 -22.15
N LEU A 75 -11.70 0.69 -21.08
CA LEU A 75 -13.16 0.58 -20.96
C LEU A 75 -13.89 1.34 -22.07
N ARG A 76 -13.33 2.46 -22.56
CA ARG A 76 -13.89 3.19 -23.71
C ARG A 76 -13.75 2.39 -25.00
N LYS A 77 -12.60 1.74 -25.22
CA LYS A 77 -12.41 0.85 -26.37
C LYS A 77 -13.39 -0.32 -26.33
N GLU A 78 -13.55 -0.97 -25.19
CA GLU A 78 -14.53 -2.04 -25.01
C GLU A 78 -15.95 -1.54 -25.31
N LEU A 79 -16.33 -0.35 -24.82
CA LEU A 79 -17.65 0.22 -25.08
C LEU A 79 -17.89 0.52 -26.57
N ASP A 80 -16.89 1.06 -27.27
CA ASP A 80 -16.98 1.35 -28.71
C ASP A 80 -17.06 0.05 -29.53
N ASP A 81 -16.32 -0.99 -29.13
CA ASP A 81 -16.38 -2.31 -29.75
C ASP A 81 -17.79 -2.91 -29.60
N LEU A 82 -18.36 -2.90 -28.38
CA LEU A 82 -19.74 -3.35 -28.13
C LEU A 82 -20.78 -2.55 -28.94
N LYS A 83 -20.62 -1.24 -29.08
CA LYS A 83 -21.55 -0.38 -29.82
C LYS A 83 -21.57 -0.66 -31.33
N THR A 84 -20.52 -1.29 -31.84
CA THR A 84 -20.44 -1.69 -33.25
C THR A 84 -21.31 -2.91 -33.52
N PHE A 85 -21.45 -3.82 -32.54
CA PHE A 85 -22.34 -4.98 -32.62
C PHE A 85 -23.83 -4.61 -32.48
N ASP A 86 -24.13 -3.54 -31.74
CA ASP A 86 -25.50 -3.04 -31.50
C ASP A 86 -26.12 -2.34 -32.73
N LYS A 87 -25.32 -1.99 -33.74
CA LYS A 87 -25.77 -1.34 -34.99
C LYS A 87 -25.99 -2.31 -36.15
N THR A 88 -25.84 -3.60 -35.90
CA THR A 88 -25.95 -4.67 -36.90
C THR A 88 -27.31 -5.38 -36.89
N GLU A 89 -28.29 -4.85 -36.15
CA GLU A 89 -29.73 -5.18 -36.29
C GLU A 89 -30.51 -4.04 -36.95
#